data_AF-A0A380A7Z0-F1
#
_entry.id   AF-A0A380A7Z0-F1
#
_cell.length_a   1.000
_cell.length_b   1.000
_cell.length_c   1.000
_cell.angle_alpha   90.00
_cell.angle_beta   90.00
_cell.angle_gamma   90.00
#
_symmetry.space_group_name_H-M   'P 1'
#
loop_
_entity.id
_entity.type
_entity.pdbx_description
1 polymer ?
#
loop_
_entity_poly.entity_id
_entity_poly.type
_entity_poly.pdbx_seq_one_letter_code
_entity_poly.pdbx_strand_id
1 'polypeptide(L)'
;MVSGNAFKLGDIIRYRNGKTVEVMNTDAEGRLVLADGLIDASAQNPQLIIDCATLTGAAKTAVGNDYHALFSFDDALAQELLASAAAEQEPFWRLPLAEFHRSQLPSNFAELNNVAGPAYTAGASTAAAFLSHFVTNYQQGWLHIDCSATYRKGAVDQWSAGATGLGVRALANLLLSKAK
;
A
#
# COMPACT_ATOMS: atom_id res chain seq x y z
N MET A 1 -11.40 11.48 12.74
CA MET A 1 -12.57 10.92 13.47
C MET A 1 -13.83 11.68 13.08
N VAL A 2 -14.99 11.02 13.14
CA VAL A 2 -16.29 11.64 12.80
C VAL A 2 -16.59 12.76 13.79
N SER A 3 -16.79 13.97 13.27
CA SER A 3 -17.11 15.17 14.04
C SER A 3 -17.65 16.25 13.09
N GLY A 4 -18.17 17.37 13.64
CA GLY A 4 -18.44 18.55 12.81
C GLY A 4 -17.19 19.12 12.13
N ASN A 5 -16.01 18.76 12.65
CA ASN A 5 -14.66 19.03 12.15
C ASN A 5 -14.21 18.24 10.89
N ALA A 6 -14.95 17.17 10.53
CA ALA A 6 -14.41 16.13 9.65
C ALA A 6 -14.39 16.55 8.17
N PHE A 7 -13.42 16.00 7.43
CA PHE A 7 -13.43 16.02 5.97
C PHE A 7 -14.59 15.17 5.44
N LYS A 8 -15.10 15.53 4.26
CA LYS A 8 -16.40 15.10 3.74
C LYS A 8 -16.25 14.46 2.38
N LEU A 9 -17.29 13.76 1.96
CA LEU A 9 -17.42 13.30 0.58
C LEU A 9 -17.49 14.51 -0.37
N GLY A 10 -16.73 14.45 -1.45
CA GLY A 10 -16.56 15.53 -2.42
C GLY A 10 -15.49 16.56 -2.05
N ASP A 11 -14.89 16.50 -0.86
CA ASP A 11 -13.76 17.37 -0.54
C ASP A 11 -12.58 17.05 -1.48
N ILE A 12 -11.90 18.08 -1.96
CA ILE A 12 -10.71 17.95 -2.81
C ILE A 12 -9.47 18.32 -2.01
N ILE A 13 -8.60 17.35 -1.78
CA ILE A 13 -7.31 17.53 -1.13
C ILE A 13 -6.26 17.85 -2.17
N ARG A 14 -5.49 18.92 -1.96
CA ARG A 14 -4.34 19.29 -2.79
C ARG A 14 -3.05 18.90 -2.07
N TYR A 15 -2.25 18.07 -2.72
CA TYR A 15 -0.98 17.59 -2.20
C TYR A 15 0.20 18.46 -2.63
N ARG A 16 1.32 18.33 -1.91
CA ARG A 16 2.56 19.10 -2.14
C ARG A 16 3.22 18.80 -3.49
N ASN A 17 3.02 17.62 -4.05
CA ASN A 17 3.45 17.26 -5.41
C ASN A 17 2.51 17.80 -6.51
N GLY A 18 1.53 18.64 -6.17
CA GLY A 18 0.60 19.28 -7.11
C GLY A 18 -0.65 18.46 -7.45
N LYS A 19 -0.68 17.17 -7.09
CA LYS A 19 -1.84 16.29 -7.32
C LYS A 19 -3.06 16.77 -6.53
N THR A 20 -4.23 16.56 -7.12
CA THR A 20 -5.52 16.83 -6.47
C THR A 20 -6.32 15.53 -6.37
N VAL A 21 -6.88 15.26 -5.19
CA VAL A 21 -7.62 14.04 -4.90
C VAL A 21 -9.01 14.39 -4.42
N GLU A 22 -10.03 13.92 -5.14
CA GLU A 22 -11.42 13.93 -4.68
C GLU A 22 -11.64 12.80 -3.69
N VAL A 23 -12.18 13.13 -2.51
CA VAL A 23 -12.54 12.16 -1.48
C VAL A 23 -13.95 11.67 -1.73
N MET A 24 -14.12 10.45 -2.23
CA MET A 24 -15.43 9.81 -2.40
C MET A 24 -15.71 8.69 -1.39
N ASN A 25 -14.75 8.36 -0.53
CA ASN A 25 -14.98 7.56 0.66
C ASN A 25 -13.99 7.95 1.78
N THR A 26 -14.49 8.38 2.93
CA THR A 26 -13.64 8.81 4.06
C THR A 26 -12.99 7.65 4.82
N ASP A 27 -13.43 6.40 4.62
CA ASP A 27 -12.83 5.17 5.16
C ASP A 27 -11.66 4.65 4.28
N ALA A 28 -11.35 5.37 3.19
CA ALA A 28 -10.16 5.19 2.39
C ALA A 28 -9.11 6.26 2.74
N GLU A 29 -8.92 6.54 4.02
CA GLU A 29 -8.04 7.59 4.55
C GLU A 29 -6.57 7.16 4.66
N GLY A 30 -6.29 5.86 4.85
CA GLY A 30 -4.92 5.36 5.00
C GLY A 30 -4.01 5.74 3.82
N ARG A 31 -4.55 5.69 2.60
CA ARG A 31 -3.82 6.12 1.40
C ARG A 31 -3.63 7.63 1.32
N LEU A 32 -4.56 8.41 1.91
CA LEU A 32 -4.48 9.87 1.92
C LEU A 32 -3.32 10.36 2.79
N VAL A 33 -3.08 9.71 3.94
CA VAL A 33 -1.94 10.03 4.81
C VAL A 33 -0.63 9.48 4.27
N LEU A 34 -0.63 8.28 3.69
CA LEU A 34 0.56 7.70 3.04
C LEU A 34 1.04 8.55 1.87
N ALA A 35 0.12 9.15 1.10
CA ALA A 35 0.47 10.05 0.00
C ALA A 35 1.43 11.16 0.44
N ASP A 36 1.18 11.84 1.57
CA ASP A 36 2.09 12.85 2.09
C ASP A 36 3.43 12.26 2.58
N GLY A 37 3.40 11.10 3.24
CA GLY A 37 4.63 10.41 3.67
C GLY A 37 5.50 9.96 2.50
N LEU A 38 4.90 9.49 1.41
CA LEU A 38 5.57 9.07 0.18
C LEU A 38 6.15 10.26 -0.60
N ILE A 39 5.49 11.42 -0.55
CA ILE A 39 6.07 12.68 -1.08
C ILE A 39 7.36 13.00 -0.32
N ASP A 40 7.33 12.95 1.01
CA ASP A 40 8.51 13.25 1.83
C ASP A 40 9.63 12.23 1.62
N ALA A 41 9.29 10.93 1.55
CA ALA A 41 10.25 9.87 1.26
C ALA A 41 10.87 10.05 -0.13
N SER A 42 10.07 10.34 -1.16
CA SER A 42 10.55 10.54 -2.53
C SER A 42 11.48 11.75 -2.64
N ALA A 43 11.22 12.83 -1.90
CA ALA A 43 12.04 14.02 -1.90
C ALA A 43 13.48 13.77 -1.39
N GLN A 44 13.70 12.70 -0.61
CA GLN A 44 15.04 12.29 -0.16
C GLN A 44 15.87 11.63 -1.28
N ASN A 45 15.29 11.38 -2.45
CA ASN A 45 15.90 10.60 -3.54
C ASN A 45 16.54 9.28 -3.07
N PRO A 46 15.85 8.46 -2.24
CA PRO A 46 16.43 7.24 -1.71
C PRO A 46 16.56 6.18 -2.81
N GLN A 47 17.48 5.24 -2.62
CA GLN A 47 17.59 4.06 -3.50
C GLN A 47 16.43 3.08 -3.33
N LEU A 48 15.76 3.12 -2.17
CA LEU A 48 14.71 2.19 -1.78
C LEU A 48 13.67 2.91 -0.91
N ILE A 49 12.39 2.77 -1.28
CA ILE A 49 11.23 3.18 -0.51
C ILE A 49 10.41 1.93 -0.21
N ILE A 50 10.08 1.73 1.05
CA ILE A 50 9.17 0.68 1.50
C ILE A 50 8.09 1.33 2.35
N ASP A 51 6.84 1.14 1.98
CA ASP A 51 5.71 1.52 2.83
C ASP A 51 4.87 0.29 3.21
N CYS A 52 4.35 0.32 4.43
CA CYS A 52 3.60 -0.77 5.04
C CYS A 52 2.31 -0.21 5.63
N ALA A 53 1.16 -0.76 5.27
CA ALA A 53 -0.10 -0.32 5.83
C ALA A 53 -1.15 -1.42 5.83
N THR A 54 -1.95 -1.49 6.89
CA THR A 54 -3.18 -2.30 6.94
C THR A 54 -4.27 -1.64 6.09
N LEU A 55 -4.07 -1.61 4.76
CA LEU A 55 -4.66 -0.61 3.88
C LEU A 55 -6.03 -1.03 3.34
N THR A 56 -6.20 -2.29 2.97
CA THR A 56 -7.45 -2.72 2.34
C THR A 56 -8.03 -4.00 2.92
N GLY A 57 -9.37 -4.07 2.92
CA GLY A 57 -10.08 -5.34 3.08
C GLY A 57 -9.84 -6.29 1.90
N ALA A 58 -9.64 -5.74 0.70
CA ALA A 58 -9.45 -6.51 -0.52
C ALA A 58 -8.18 -7.37 -0.51
N ALA A 59 -7.07 -6.90 0.07
CA ALA A 59 -5.88 -7.72 0.24
C ALA A 59 -6.17 -8.97 1.08
N LYS A 60 -6.90 -8.82 2.20
CA LYS A 60 -7.34 -9.96 3.02
C LYS A 60 -8.29 -10.89 2.28
N THR A 61 -9.16 -10.38 1.41
CA THR A 61 -10.00 -11.22 0.55
C THR A 61 -9.17 -12.04 -0.43
N ALA A 62 -8.07 -11.47 -0.96
CA ALA A 62 -7.21 -12.13 -1.93
C ALA A 62 -6.26 -13.17 -1.31
N VAL A 63 -5.62 -12.84 -0.18
CA VAL A 63 -4.53 -13.67 0.40
C VAL A 63 -4.79 -14.12 1.84
N GLY A 64 -6.00 -13.90 2.35
CA GLY A 64 -6.35 -14.18 3.74
C GLY A 64 -5.58 -13.28 4.72
N ASN A 65 -5.48 -13.75 5.98
CA ASN A 65 -4.52 -13.17 6.93
C ASN A 65 -3.21 -13.98 6.95
N ASP A 66 -3.00 -14.79 5.92
CA ASP A 66 -1.95 -15.82 5.86
C ASP A 66 -0.71 -15.34 5.11
N TYR A 67 -0.85 -14.35 4.24
CA TYR A 67 0.26 -13.66 3.57
C TYR A 67 0.09 -12.15 3.65
N HIS A 68 1.20 -11.42 3.63
CA HIS A 68 1.22 -10.01 3.25
C HIS A 68 1.14 -9.85 1.73
N ALA A 69 0.37 -8.87 1.27
CA ALA A 69 0.27 -8.57 -0.15
C ALA A 69 1.37 -7.57 -0.58
N LEU A 70 2.25 -8.01 -1.46
CA LEU A 70 3.34 -7.22 -2.01
C LEU A 70 2.94 -6.62 -3.36
N PHE A 71 3.18 -5.32 -3.54
CA PHE A 71 3.00 -4.59 -4.78
C PHE A 71 4.28 -3.83 -5.14
N SER A 72 4.65 -3.89 -6.41
CA SER A 72 5.78 -3.16 -6.98
C SER A 72 5.72 -3.21 -8.50
N PHE A 73 6.19 -2.16 -9.16
CA PHE A 73 6.50 -2.14 -10.59
C PHE A 73 7.90 -2.71 -10.89
N ASP A 74 8.77 -2.75 -9.89
CA ASP A 74 10.14 -3.26 -9.97
C ASP A 74 10.13 -4.77 -9.62
N ASP A 75 10.18 -5.60 -10.66
CA ASP A 75 10.16 -7.06 -10.55
C ASP A 75 11.38 -7.60 -9.80
N ALA A 76 12.55 -7.01 -10.02
CA ALA A 76 13.79 -7.45 -9.40
C ALA A 76 13.74 -7.20 -7.89
N LEU A 77 13.36 -5.99 -7.49
CA LEU A 77 13.22 -5.62 -6.09
C LEU A 77 12.11 -6.42 -5.38
N ALA A 78 10.99 -6.68 -6.07
CA ALA A 78 9.94 -7.53 -5.51
C ALA A 78 10.46 -8.96 -5.24
N GLN A 79 11.24 -9.51 -6.17
CA GLN A 79 11.82 -10.85 -6.01
C GLN A 79 12.84 -10.91 -4.86
N GLU A 80 13.62 -9.85 -4.65
CA GLU A 80 14.53 -9.75 -3.50
C GLU A 80 13.77 -9.77 -2.17
N LEU A 81 12.68 -9.01 -2.03
CA LEU A 81 11.87 -9.06 -0.80
C LEU A 81 11.29 -10.47 -0.60
N LEU A 82 10.77 -11.11 -1.66
CA LEU A 82 10.25 -12.48 -1.56
C LEU A 82 11.34 -13.48 -1.14
N ALA A 83 12.58 -13.31 -1.59
CA ALA A 83 13.71 -14.12 -1.16
C ALA A 83 14.05 -13.88 0.33
N SER A 84 14.08 -12.62 0.78
CA SER A 84 14.26 -12.28 2.19
C SER A 84 13.13 -12.83 3.07
N ALA A 85 11.88 -12.72 2.62
CA ALA A 85 10.72 -13.27 3.30
C ALA A 85 10.79 -14.79 3.43
N ALA A 86 11.20 -15.50 2.36
CA ALA A 86 11.41 -16.94 2.39
C ALA A 86 12.54 -17.35 3.36
N ALA A 87 13.65 -16.61 3.39
CA ALA A 87 14.75 -16.85 4.33
C ALA A 87 14.32 -16.65 5.80
N GLU A 88 13.46 -15.67 6.06
CA GLU A 88 12.94 -15.37 7.40
C GLU A 88 11.67 -16.15 7.78
N GLN A 89 11.16 -16.98 6.87
CA GLN A 89 9.91 -17.74 7.04
C GLN A 89 8.69 -16.85 7.33
N GLU A 90 8.66 -15.64 6.75
CA GLU A 90 7.49 -14.75 6.82
C GLU A 90 6.72 -14.80 5.49
N PRO A 91 5.39 -14.97 5.52
CA PRO A 91 4.61 -15.21 4.32
C PRO A 91 4.28 -13.91 3.58
N PHE A 92 4.77 -13.80 2.34
CA PHE A 92 4.44 -12.73 1.41
C PHE A 92 3.94 -13.32 0.09
N TRP A 93 2.99 -12.65 -0.54
CA TRP A 93 2.51 -12.99 -1.87
C TRP A 93 2.41 -11.74 -2.72
N ARG A 94 2.95 -11.81 -3.94
CA ARG A 94 2.92 -10.68 -4.86
C ARG A 94 1.59 -10.62 -5.58
N LEU A 95 0.94 -9.46 -5.51
CA LEU A 95 -0.29 -9.15 -6.24
C LEU A 95 0.02 -8.19 -7.42
N PRO A 96 -0.81 -8.18 -8.48
CA PRO A 96 -0.52 -7.40 -9.66
C PRO A 96 -0.62 -5.90 -9.40
N LEU A 97 0.38 -5.17 -9.86
CA LEU A 97 0.39 -3.71 -10.01
C LEU A 97 0.94 -3.40 -11.41
N ALA A 98 0.25 -2.55 -12.15
CA ALA A 98 0.54 -2.27 -13.56
C ALA A 98 -0.01 -0.90 -13.94
N GLU A 99 0.47 -0.33 -15.04
CA GLU A 99 0.11 1.03 -15.47
C GLU A 99 -1.40 1.23 -15.62
N PHE A 100 -2.13 0.25 -16.14
CA PHE A 100 -3.57 0.38 -16.30
C PHE A 100 -4.30 0.57 -14.97
N HIS A 101 -3.77 0.06 -13.84
CA HIS A 101 -4.36 0.27 -12.51
C HIS A 101 -4.31 1.74 -12.09
N ARG A 102 -3.30 2.51 -12.54
CA ARG A 102 -3.18 3.94 -12.23
C ARG A 102 -4.31 4.77 -12.82
N SER A 103 -4.91 4.28 -13.91
CA SER A 103 -6.06 4.89 -14.59
C SER A 103 -7.42 4.45 -14.04
N GLN A 104 -7.46 3.53 -13.07
CA GLN A 104 -8.71 2.98 -12.52
C GLN A 104 -9.30 3.83 -11.38
N LEU A 105 -8.76 5.03 -11.15
CA LEU A 105 -9.15 5.97 -10.10
C LEU A 105 -9.74 7.27 -10.70
N PRO A 106 -10.74 7.19 -11.60
CA PRO A 106 -11.27 8.39 -12.26
C PRO A 106 -12.03 9.28 -11.26
N SER A 107 -11.79 10.58 -11.36
CA SER A 107 -12.58 11.63 -10.70
C SER A 107 -13.18 12.56 -11.76
N ASN A 108 -14.37 13.09 -11.48
CA ASN A 108 -15.00 14.12 -12.33
C ASN A 108 -14.57 15.54 -11.96
N PHE A 109 -13.96 15.74 -10.80
CA PHE A 109 -13.71 17.06 -10.20
C PHE A 109 -12.25 17.29 -9.79
N ALA A 110 -11.44 16.24 -9.74
CA ALA A 110 -10.01 16.28 -9.43
C ALA A 110 -9.22 15.38 -10.39
N GLU A 111 -7.89 15.38 -10.27
CA GLU A 111 -7.04 14.51 -11.07
C GLU A 111 -7.21 13.03 -10.70
N LEU A 112 -7.38 12.75 -9.41
CA LEU A 112 -7.51 11.40 -8.86
C LEU A 112 -8.72 11.29 -7.95
N ASN A 113 -9.32 10.11 -7.90
CA ASN A 113 -10.26 9.73 -6.86
C ASN A 113 -9.55 8.89 -5.79
N ASN A 114 -9.90 9.05 -4.52
CA ASN A 114 -9.34 8.21 -3.47
C ASN A 114 -9.91 6.77 -3.47
N VAL A 115 -10.97 6.51 -4.21
CA VAL A 115 -11.49 5.16 -4.48
C VAL A 115 -11.53 4.84 -5.97
N ALA A 116 -11.51 3.55 -6.30
CA ALA A 116 -11.61 3.10 -7.68
C ALA A 116 -13.00 3.36 -8.26
N GLY A 117 -13.06 3.53 -9.59
CA GLY A 117 -14.32 3.65 -10.31
C GLY A 117 -15.16 2.35 -10.22
N PRO A 118 -16.50 2.40 -10.38
CA PRO A 118 -17.39 1.24 -10.18
C PRO A 118 -17.07 0.01 -11.04
N ALA A 119 -16.44 0.21 -12.20
CA ALA A 119 -16.05 -0.88 -13.11
C ALA A 119 -14.80 -1.67 -12.63
N TYR A 120 -14.09 -1.18 -11.62
CA TYR A 120 -12.81 -1.74 -11.20
C TYR A 120 -12.92 -2.30 -9.78
N THR A 121 -12.76 -3.62 -9.65
CA THR A 121 -13.00 -4.35 -8.39
C THR A 121 -11.72 -4.75 -7.65
N ALA A 122 -10.55 -4.53 -8.26
CA ALA A 122 -9.25 -4.86 -7.69
C ALA A 122 -8.83 -3.83 -6.62
N GLY A 123 -9.51 -3.83 -5.47
CA GLY A 123 -9.35 -2.80 -4.43
C GLY A 123 -7.91 -2.65 -3.90
N ALA A 124 -7.17 -3.75 -3.76
CA ALA A 124 -5.79 -3.70 -3.29
C ALA A 124 -4.83 -3.15 -4.37
N SER A 125 -4.95 -3.62 -5.62
CA SER A 125 -4.15 -3.12 -6.74
C SER A 125 -4.43 -1.66 -7.07
N THR A 126 -5.68 -1.21 -6.99
CA THR A 126 -6.05 0.20 -7.21
C THR A 126 -5.61 1.10 -6.05
N ALA A 127 -5.59 0.60 -4.81
CA ALA A 127 -5.00 1.32 -3.68
C ALA A 127 -3.48 1.49 -3.84
N ALA A 128 -2.77 0.42 -4.20
CA ALA A 128 -1.35 0.50 -4.53
C ALA A 128 -1.11 1.46 -5.71
N ALA A 129 -1.94 1.40 -6.75
CA ALA A 129 -1.86 2.32 -7.88
C ALA A 129 -2.11 3.78 -7.47
N PHE A 130 -3.01 4.05 -6.53
CA PHE A 130 -3.18 5.38 -5.96
C PHE A 130 -1.88 5.90 -5.34
N LEU A 131 -1.22 5.08 -4.50
CA LEU A 131 0.04 5.43 -3.84
C LEU A 131 1.15 5.74 -4.84
N SER A 132 1.18 5.03 -5.97
CA SER A 132 2.20 5.24 -7.01
C SER A 132 2.16 6.63 -7.66
N HIS A 133 1.08 7.41 -7.51
CA HIS A 133 1.03 8.81 -7.96
C HIS A 133 1.81 9.77 -7.06
N PHE A 134 2.20 9.31 -5.88
CA PHE A 134 2.90 10.08 -4.85
C PHE A 134 4.37 9.68 -4.70
N VAL A 135 4.85 8.77 -5.55
CA VAL A 135 6.25 8.37 -5.66
C VAL A 135 6.80 8.85 -7.00
N THR A 136 7.89 9.63 -6.99
CA THR A 136 8.44 10.24 -8.21
C THR A 136 8.89 9.21 -9.23
N ASN A 137 9.72 8.25 -8.81
CA ASN A 137 10.23 7.16 -9.65
C ASN A 137 9.50 5.85 -9.34
N TYR A 138 8.16 5.87 -9.29
CA TYR A 138 7.33 4.75 -8.81
C TYR A 138 7.58 3.40 -9.52
N GLN A 139 8.21 3.40 -10.70
CA GLN A 139 8.54 2.17 -11.43
C GLN A 139 9.78 1.45 -10.89
N GLN A 140 10.60 2.11 -10.07
CA GLN A 140 11.90 1.60 -9.62
C GLN A 140 12.06 1.86 -8.12
N GLY A 141 12.63 0.90 -7.38
CA GLY A 141 13.03 1.17 -5.99
C GLY A 141 11.88 1.37 -5.00
N TRP A 142 10.63 1.02 -5.34
CA TRP A 142 9.48 1.20 -4.44
C TRP A 142 8.70 -0.11 -4.21
N LEU A 143 8.48 -0.44 -2.94
CA LEU A 143 7.65 -1.56 -2.50
C LEU A 143 6.50 -1.03 -1.64
N HIS A 144 5.27 -1.43 -1.99
CA HIS A 144 4.11 -1.27 -1.13
C HIS A 144 3.70 -2.63 -0.55
N ILE A 145 3.52 -2.68 0.76
CA ILE A 145 3.07 -3.87 1.49
C ILE A 145 1.70 -3.56 2.12
N ASP A 146 0.65 -4.20 1.58
CA ASP A 146 -0.66 -4.22 2.24
C ASP A 146 -0.64 -5.31 3.32
N CYS A 147 -0.75 -4.87 4.56
CA CYS A 147 -0.45 -5.62 5.78
C CYS A 147 -1.56 -6.62 6.17
N SER A 148 -2.01 -7.46 5.24
CA SER A 148 -3.10 -8.44 5.45
C SER A 148 -2.82 -9.46 6.56
N ALA A 149 -1.57 -9.88 6.78
CA ALA A 149 -1.21 -10.86 7.80
C ALA A 149 -0.93 -10.29 9.22
N THR A 150 -1.04 -8.97 9.42
CA THR A 150 -0.62 -8.33 10.68
C THR A 150 -1.52 -8.65 11.87
N TYR A 151 -2.82 -8.93 11.66
CA TYR A 151 -3.78 -9.06 12.77
C TYR A 151 -4.75 -10.24 12.59
N ARG A 152 -4.96 -11.01 13.66
CA ARG A 152 -5.94 -12.09 13.75
C ARG A 152 -7.11 -11.66 14.65
N LYS A 153 -8.32 -11.60 14.09
CA LYS A 153 -9.54 -11.21 14.85
C LYS A 153 -9.93 -12.23 15.92
N GLY A 154 -9.61 -13.49 15.71
CA GLY A 154 -9.79 -14.58 16.66
C GLY A 154 -8.58 -15.51 16.58
N ALA A 155 -8.41 -16.35 17.60
CA ALA A 155 -7.34 -17.34 17.59
C ALA A 155 -7.54 -18.35 16.44
N VAL A 156 -6.44 -18.78 15.86
CA VAL A 156 -6.32 -19.87 14.90
C VAL A 156 -5.18 -20.78 15.36
N ASP A 157 -5.03 -21.95 14.75
CA ASP A 157 -4.14 -23.02 15.22
C ASP A 157 -2.74 -22.56 15.65
N GLN A 158 -2.13 -21.66 14.89
CA GLN A 158 -0.77 -21.16 15.09
C GLN A 158 -0.68 -19.73 15.64
N TRP A 159 -1.81 -19.04 15.85
CA TRP A 159 -1.83 -17.65 16.32
C TRP A 159 -2.92 -17.41 17.37
N SER A 160 -2.54 -16.75 18.45
CA SER A 160 -3.53 -16.10 19.34
C SER A 160 -4.27 -14.97 18.62
N ALA A 161 -5.42 -14.56 19.15
CA ALA A 161 -6.07 -13.33 18.68
C ALA A 161 -5.16 -12.13 18.97
N GLY A 162 -5.05 -11.20 18.02
CA GLY A 162 -4.17 -10.04 18.13
C GLY A 162 -3.16 -9.91 16.99
N ALA A 163 -2.13 -9.11 17.23
CA ALA A 163 -1.08 -8.84 16.25
C ALA A 163 -0.08 -10.01 16.15
N THR A 164 0.41 -10.28 14.94
CA THR A 164 1.35 -11.37 14.66
C THR A 164 2.81 -10.90 14.61
N GLY A 165 3.05 -9.62 14.32
CA GLY A 165 4.40 -9.07 14.10
C GLY A 165 5.06 -9.50 12.78
N LEU A 166 4.33 -10.24 11.93
CA LEU A 166 4.83 -10.66 10.62
C LEU A 166 5.22 -9.45 9.75
N GLY A 167 6.31 -9.61 9.00
CA GLY A 167 6.89 -8.62 8.10
C GLY A 167 8.13 -7.94 8.69
N VAL A 168 8.30 -7.90 10.01
CA VAL A 168 9.44 -7.23 10.65
C VAL A 168 10.77 -7.87 10.25
N ARG A 169 10.84 -9.21 10.25
CA ARG A 169 12.11 -9.91 9.97
C ARG A 169 12.46 -9.84 8.49
N ALA A 170 11.49 -10.04 7.60
CA ALA A 170 11.68 -9.96 6.16
C ALA A 170 12.23 -8.59 5.73
N LEU A 171 11.67 -7.51 6.29
CA LEU A 171 12.12 -6.15 6.02
C LEU A 171 13.52 -5.88 6.58
N ALA A 172 13.81 -6.32 7.82
CA ALA A 172 15.14 -6.19 8.40
C ALA A 172 16.19 -6.94 7.57
N ASN A 173 15.87 -8.16 7.10
CA ASN A 173 16.75 -8.96 6.25
C ASN A 173 17.03 -8.26 4.91
N LEU A 174 15.99 -7.72 4.24
CA LEU A 174 16.15 -6.95 3.00
C LEU A 174 17.06 -5.73 3.19
N LEU A 175 16.88 -4.97 4.27
CA LEU A 175 17.73 -3.81 4.55
C LEU A 175 19.18 -4.20 4.82
N LEU A 176 19.41 -5.29 5.56
CA LEU A 176 20.76 -5.80 5.82
C LEU A 176 21.43 -6.37 4.56
N SER A 177 20.67 -6.93 3.62
CA SER A 177 21.22 -7.42 2.35
C SER A 177 21.62 -6.27 1.42
N LYS A 178 20.91 -5.13 1.46
CA LYS A 178 21.21 -3.91 0.71
C LYS A 178 22.36 -3.07 1.28
N ALA A 179 22.67 -3.25 2.57
CA ALA A 179 23.74 -2.51 3.24
C ALA A 179 25.16 -3.06 2.99
N LYS A 180 25.29 -4.20 2.29
CA LYS A 180 26.56 -4.84 1.94
C LYS A 180 27.10 -4.31 0.63
#